data_AF-J2V6P1-F1
#
_entry.id   AF-J2V6P1-F1
#
_cell.length_a   1.000
_cell.length_b   1.000
_cell.length_c   1.000
_cell.angle_alpha   90.00
_cell.angle_beta   90.00
_cell.angle_gamma   90.00
#
_symmetry.space_group_name_H-M   'P 1'
#
loop_
_entity.id
_entity.type
_entity.pdbx_description
1 polymer ?
#
loop_
_entity_poly.entity_id
_entity_poly.type
_entity_poly.pdbx_seq_one_letter_code
_entity_poly.pdbx_strand_id
1 'polypeptide(L)'
;PRLTLFCVVDPQPGNRPNEARCDAQGRLWLGTMQNNIGEHGEDLPIVRRSGGLFRIDRAGQVAPLLRNLGIPNTLLWSDDATRVYFGDSLDGTLYRHFIRTDGALDAPQVWFGPHGRGGPDGSAMDAEGFIWNARWDGSCLLRLSPDGKVDRIIELPISRPTSCVFGSGDLKTLYITSAASPLGHPLDGAVLSIAVDVPGKHCTRFAG
;
A
#
# COMPACT_ATOMS: atom_id res chain seq x y z
N PRO A 1 23.79 -9.35 20.50
CA PRO A 1 22.61 -9.63 19.65
C PRO A 1 23.03 -10.55 18.49
N ARG A 2 22.26 -11.59 18.16
CA ARG A 2 22.57 -12.51 17.04
C ARG A 2 21.45 -12.41 15.99
N LEU A 3 21.83 -12.14 14.75
CA LEU A 3 20.91 -12.16 13.62
C LEU A 3 20.49 -13.60 13.31
N THR A 4 19.19 -13.81 13.07
CA THR A 4 18.64 -15.09 12.60
C THR A 4 17.69 -14.82 11.44
N LEU A 5 17.68 -15.71 10.46
CA LEU A 5 16.74 -15.64 9.35
C LEU A 5 15.36 -16.01 9.87
N PHE A 6 14.37 -15.13 9.65
CA PHE A 6 12.98 -15.42 9.99
C PHE A 6 12.29 -16.21 8.88
N CYS A 7 12.28 -15.69 7.64
CA CYS A 7 11.79 -16.42 6.45
C CYS A 7 12.31 -15.78 5.16
N VAL A 8 12.18 -16.51 4.04
CA VAL A 8 12.31 -15.98 2.67
C VAL A 8 10.91 -15.97 2.06
N VAL A 9 10.39 -14.79 1.75
CA VAL A 9 8.97 -14.61 1.39
C VAL A 9 8.71 -14.94 -0.07
N ASP A 10 9.50 -14.36 -0.97
CA ASP A 10 9.35 -14.53 -2.41
C ASP A 10 10.62 -15.19 -2.97
N PRO A 11 10.54 -16.45 -3.44
CA PRO A 11 11.68 -17.13 -4.03
C PRO A 11 11.99 -16.65 -5.46
N GLN A 12 11.17 -15.79 -6.07
CA GLN A 12 11.35 -15.32 -7.44
C GLN A 12 12.62 -14.46 -7.58
N PRO A 13 13.63 -14.90 -8.37
CA PRO A 13 14.86 -14.13 -8.53
C PRO A 13 14.64 -12.77 -9.17
N GLY A 14 15.31 -11.75 -8.63
CA GLY A 14 15.21 -10.37 -9.09
C GLY A 14 13.89 -9.70 -8.71
N ASN A 15 13.13 -10.25 -7.76
CA ASN A 15 12.06 -9.51 -7.09
C ASN A 15 12.57 -8.86 -5.80
N ARG A 16 11.88 -7.80 -5.37
CA ARG A 16 12.06 -7.14 -4.07
C ARG A 16 10.72 -6.95 -3.35
N PRO A 17 10.72 -6.86 -2.02
CA PRO A 17 9.57 -6.34 -1.27
C PRO A 17 9.21 -4.91 -1.69
N ASN A 18 7.93 -4.54 -1.57
CA ASN A 18 7.45 -3.19 -1.84
C ASN A 18 6.52 -2.68 -0.73
N GLU A 19 5.33 -3.25 -0.61
CA GLU A 19 4.31 -2.83 0.36
C GLU A 19 4.12 -3.89 1.44
N ALA A 20 3.88 -3.47 2.67
CA ALA A 20 3.69 -4.38 3.79
C ALA A 20 2.73 -3.84 4.85
N ARG A 21 1.85 -4.71 5.36
CA ARG A 21 1.00 -4.37 6.51
C ARG A 21 0.58 -5.60 7.29
N CYS A 22 0.40 -5.46 8.60
CA CYS A 22 -0.18 -6.52 9.42
C CYS A 22 -1.71 -6.46 9.38
N ASP A 23 -2.34 -7.62 9.20
CA ASP A 23 -3.79 -7.75 9.37
C ASP A 23 -4.20 -7.75 10.85
N ALA A 24 -5.51 -7.82 11.12
CA ALA A 24 -6.05 -7.83 12.49
C ALA A 24 -5.61 -9.02 13.35
N GLN A 25 -5.06 -10.09 12.74
CA GLN A 25 -4.50 -11.25 13.44
C GLN A 25 -2.98 -11.10 13.68
N GLY A 26 -2.41 -9.96 13.30
CA GLY A 26 -0.97 -9.68 13.42
C GLY A 26 -0.12 -10.51 12.45
N ARG A 27 -0.70 -11.00 11.35
CA ARG A 27 0.05 -11.66 10.27
C ARG A 27 0.56 -10.60 9.31
N LEU A 28 1.82 -10.68 8.90
CA LEU A 28 2.42 -9.72 7.97
C LEU A 28 2.03 -10.08 6.53
N TRP A 29 1.37 -9.16 5.84
CA TRP A 29 1.10 -9.26 4.41
C TRP A 29 2.18 -8.46 3.68
N LEU A 30 2.84 -9.08 2.71
CA LEU A 30 3.97 -8.50 1.99
C LEU A 30 3.76 -8.64 0.47
N GLY A 31 3.70 -7.50 -0.21
CA GLY A 31 3.73 -7.41 -1.66
C GLY A 31 5.16 -7.36 -2.18
N THR A 32 5.43 -8.06 -3.28
CA THR A 32 6.72 -8.02 -3.99
C THR A 32 6.54 -7.65 -5.46
N MET A 33 7.60 -7.13 -6.07
CA MET A 33 7.64 -6.73 -7.48
C MET A 33 8.98 -7.04 -8.10
N GLN A 34 9.07 -6.97 -9.44
CA GLN A 34 10.36 -6.93 -10.12
C GLN A 34 11.22 -5.80 -9.52
N ASN A 35 12.47 -6.11 -9.17
CA ASN A 35 13.42 -5.09 -8.75
C ASN A 35 13.62 -4.08 -9.88
N ASN A 36 13.35 -2.82 -9.57
CA ASN A 36 13.48 -1.69 -10.46
C ASN A 36 14.56 -0.70 -10.01
N ILE A 37 15.51 -1.17 -9.20
CA ILE A 37 16.60 -0.36 -8.66
C ILE A 37 17.91 -1.00 -9.12
N GLY A 38 18.68 -0.27 -9.92
CA GLY A 38 19.97 -0.73 -10.42
C GLY A 38 21.08 -0.65 -9.38
N GLU A 39 22.27 -1.08 -9.75
CA GLU A 39 23.41 -1.21 -8.84
C GLU A 39 23.87 0.13 -8.26
N HIS A 40 23.58 1.24 -8.96
CA HIS A 40 23.92 2.60 -8.55
C HIS A 40 22.71 3.38 -8.03
N GLY A 41 21.58 2.70 -7.78
CA GLY A 41 20.34 3.30 -7.29
C GLY A 41 19.50 3.97 -8.38
N GLU A 42 19.82 3.74 -9.65
CA GLU A 42 19.05 4.24 -10.78
C GLU A 42 17.74 3.46 -10.99
N ASP A 43 16.73 4.14 -11.54
CA ASP A 43 15.48 3.51 -11.89
C ASP A 43 15.66 2.57 -13.11
N LEU A 44 15.28 1.30 -12.93
CA LEU A 44 15.18 0.33 -14.01
C LEU A 44 13.72 0.15 -14.45
N PRO A 45 13.45 -0.13 -15.73
CA PRO A 45 12.09 -0.37 -16.19
C PRO A 45 11.51 -1.66 -15.60
N ILE A 46 10.24 -1.59 -15.18
CA ILE A 46 9.42 -2.78 -14.93
C ILE A 46 9.01 -3.36 -16.28
N VAL A 47 9.54 -4.53 -16.62
CA VAL A 47 9.33 -5.20 -17.93
C VAL A 47 8.60 -6.53 -17.80
N ARG A 48 8.38 -7.02 -16.58
CA ARG A 48 7.63 -8.25 -16.29
C ARG A 48 6.73 -8.07 -15.08
N ARG A 49 5.61 -8.80 -15.09
CA ARG A 49 4.72 -8.97 -13.93
C ARG A 49 5.12 -10.19 -13.14
N SER A 50 6.19 -10.08 -12.37
CA SER A 50 6.70 -11.18 -11.55
C SER A 50 6.34 -11.06 -10.07
N GLY A 51 5.66 -9.99 -9.66
CA GLY A 51 5.31 -9.73 -8.27
C GLY A 51 4.27 -10.68 -7.69
N GLY A 52 4.19 -10.71 -6.36
CA GLY A 52 3.22 -11.52 -5.63
C GLY A 52 2.78 -10.85 -4.32
N LEU A 53 1.70 -11.37 -3.74
CA LEU A 53 1.25 -11.01 -2.39
C LEU A 53 1.33 -12.25 -1.52
N PHE A 54 1.96 -12.12 -0.36
CA PHE A 54 2.22 -13.22 0.55
C PHE A 54 1.75 -12.85 1.96
N ARG A 55 1.38 -13.85 2.75
CA ARG A 55 1.03 -13.71 4.17
C ARG A 55 1.99 -14.54 5.00
N ILE A 56 2.59 -13.91 6.01
CA ILE A 56 3.58 -14.48 6.91
C ILE A 56 2.98 -14.52 8.31
N ASP A 57 2.96 -15.70 8.92
CA ASP A 57 2.50 -15.86 10.30
C ASP A 57 3.60 -15.62 11.34
N ARG A 58 3.23 -15.66 12.62
CA ARG A 58 4.15 -15.47 13.76
C ARG A 58 5.30 -16.49 13.84
N ALA A 59 5.17 -17.62 13.14
CA ALA A 59 6.19 -18.66 13.08
C ALA A 59 7.07 -18.56 11.82
N GLY A 60 6.85 -17.53 10.98
CA GLY A 60 7.59 -17.35 9.73
C GLY A 60 7.08 -18.22 8.58
N GLN A 61 5.91 -18.86 8.71
CA GLN A 61 5.33 -19.62 7.61
C GLN A 61 4.73 -18.68 6.57
N VAL A 62 5.10 -18.91 5.31
CA VAL A 62 4.73 -18.06 4.18
C VAL A 62 3.63 -18.73 3.36
N ALA A 63 2.49 -18.06 3.24
CA ALA A 63 1.38 -18.45 2.38
C ALA A 63 1.28 -17.50 1.16
N PRO A 64 1.44 -17.98 -0.08
CA PRO A 64 1.21 -17.16 -1.27
C PRO A 64 -0.30 -16.91 -1.45
N LEU A 65 -0.67 -15.67 -1.76
CA LEU A 65 -2.06 -15.23 -1.94
C LEU A 65 -2.36 -14.82 -3.38
N LEU A 66 -1.51 -13.98 -3.97
CA LEU A 66 -1.62 -13.52 -5.36
C LEU A 66 -0.27 -13.65 -6.07
N ARG A 67 -0.33 -13.73 -7.40
CA ARG A 67 0.83 -13.86 -8.30
C ARG A 67 0.63 -12.97 -9.52
N ASN A 68 1.70 -12.77 -10.29
CA ASN A 68 1.69 -11.99 -11.53
C ASN A 68 1.28 -10.52 -11.33
N LEU A 69 1.67 -9.94 -10.19
CA LEU A 69 1.44 -8.53 -9.88
C LEU A 69 2.50 -7.65 -10.55
N GLY A 70 2.12 -6.42 -10.88
CA GLY A 70 3.03 -5.38 -11.36
C GLY A 70 3.77 -4.72 -10.20
N ILE A 71 3.12 -3.74 -9.56
CA ILE A 71 3.67 -2.96 -8.45
C ILE A 71 2.64 -2.98 -7.30
N PRO A 72 2.71 -3.95 -6.39
CA PRO A 72 1.77 -4.06 -5.29
C PRO A 72 2.00 -2.95 -4.27
N ASN A 73 0.92 -2.24 -3.98
CA ASN A 73 0.82 -1.14 -3.04
C ASN A 73 -0.54 -1.20 -2.34
N THR A 74 -0.80 -0.33 -1.36
CA THR A 74 -2.07 -0.29 -0.61
C THR A 74 -2.48 -1.65 -0.04
N LEU A 75 -2.37 -1.84 1.27
CA LEU A 75 -2.96 -2.99 1.95
C LEU A 75 -3.90 -2.50 3.05
N LEU A 76 -5.19 -2.75 2.88
CA LEU A 76 -6.25 -2.35 3.80
C LEU A 76 -7.31 -3.44 3.89
N TRP A 77 -7.98 -3.55 5.04
CA TRP A 77 -9.07 -4.51 5.25
C TRP A 77 -10.37 -3.78 5.54
N SER A 78 -11.49 -4.39 5.17
CA SER A 78 -12.79 -3.99 5.70
C SER A 78 -12.86 -4.25 7.21
N ASP A 79 -13.78 -3.57 7.91
CA ASP A 79 -13.90 -3.68 9.36
C ASP A 79 -14.30 -5.08 9.86
N ASP A 80 -15.05 -5.80 9.05
CA ASP A 80 -15.42 -7.19 9.30
C ASP A 80 -14.31 -8.19 8.89
N ALA A 81 -13.17 -7.69 8.39
CA ALA A 81 -12.04 -8.47 7.86
C ALA A 81 -12.42 -9.48 6.76
N THR A 82 -13.56 -9.30 6.08
CA THR A 82 -13.98 -10.19 4.98
C THR A 82 -13.45 -9.76 3.62
N ARG A 83 -12.89 -8.55 3.51
CA ARG A 83 -12.34 -8.00 2.26
C ARG A 83 -10.96 -7.42 2.49
N VAL A 84 -10.12 -7.52 1.47
CA VAL A 84 -8.87 -6.78 1.36
C VAL A 84 -8.94 -5.84 0.15
N TYR A 85 -8.52 -4.60 0.36
CA TYR A 85 -8.28 -3.61 -0.68
C TYR A 85 -6.79 -3.59 -0.99
N PHE A 86 -6.48 -3.67 -2.27
CA PHE A 86 -5.14 -3.88 -2.80
C PHE A 86 -4.90 -2.98 -4.00
N GLY A 87 -3.77 -2.29 -4.08
CA GLY A 87 -3.40 -1.48 -5.24
C GLY A 87 -2.36 -2.13 -6.12
N ASP A 88 -2.55 -2.11 -7.44
CA ASP A 88 -1.46 -2.34 -8.39
C ASP A 88 -1.18 -1.03 -9.14
N SER A 89 -0.04 -0.40 -8.84
CA SER A 89 0.31 0.89 -9.43
C SER A 89 0.51 0.79 -10.94
N LEU A 90 0.95 -0.38 -11.45
CA LEU A 90 1.12 -0.60 -12.89
C LEU A 90 -0.23 -0.68 -13.62
N ASP A 91 -1.28 -1.12 -12.94
CA ASP A 91 -2.66 -1.12 -13.45
C ASP A 91 -3.37 0.23 -13.24
N GLY A 92 -2.77 1.15 -12.47
CA GLY A 92 -3.43 2.38 -12.05
C GLY A 92 -4.68 2.13 -11.18
N THR A 93 -4.82 0.95 -10.58
CA THR A 93 -6.10 0.42 -10.08
C THR A 93 -6.00 -0.07 -8.64
N LEU A 94 -7.02 0.22 -7.85
CA LEU A 94 -7.33 -0.41 -6.58
C LEU A 94 -8.37 -1.51 -6.79
N TYR A 95 -8.02 -2.71 -6.38
CA TYR A 95 -8.86 -3.90 -6.39
C TYR A 95 -9.41 -4.18 -4.99
N ARG A 96 -10.50 -4.94 -4.97
CA ARG A 96 -11.06 -5.57 -3.78
C ARG A 96 -11.13 -7.08 -4.00
N HIS A 97 -10.68 -7.84 -3.01
CA HIS A 97 -10.87 -9.29 -2.95
C HIS A 97 -11.70 -9.65 -1.73
N PHE A 98 -12.55 -10.67 -1.86
CA PHE A 98 -13.10 -11.36 -0.69
C PHE A 98 -12.08 -12.33 -0.13
N ILE A 99 -11.99 -12.39 1.20
CA ILE A 99 -11.17 -13.34 1.94
C ILE A 99 -12.06 -14.52 2.29
N ARG A 100 -11.74 -15.69 1.74
CA ARG A 100 -12.42 -16.94 2.01
C ARG A 100 -12.14 -17.41 3.44
N THR A 101 -12.94 -18.36 3.92
CA THR A 101 -12.79 -18.95 5.26
C THR A 101 -11.46 -19.69 5.46
N ASP A 102 -10.88 -20.23 4.39
CA ASP A 102 -9.54 -20.83 4.36
C ASP A 102 -8.41 -19.79 4.30
N GLY A 103 -8.76 -18.51 4.22
CA GLY A 103 -7.83 -17.38 4.14
C GLY A 103 -7.26 -17.14 2.75
N ALA A 104 -7.73 -17.82 1.70
CA ALA A 104 -7.42 -17.51 0.31
C ALA A 104 -8.22 -16.29 -0.19
N LEU A 105 -7.79 -15.71 -1.31
CA LEU A 105 -8.46 -14.59 -1.96
C LEU A 105 -9.26 -15.07 -3.17
N ASP A 106 -10.48 -14.56 -3.31
CA ASP A 106 -11.28 -14.73 -4.52
C ASP A 106 -10.71 -13.91 -5.70
N ALA A 107 -11.34 -14.02 -6.87
CA ALA A 107 -11.01 -13.21 -8.03
C ALA A 107 -11.10 -11.69 -7.73
N PRO A 108 -10.19 -10.87 -8.28
CA PRO A 108 -10.20 -9.43 -8.05
C PRO A 108 -11.47 -8.80 -8.61
N GLN A 109 -11.98 -7.80 -7.90
CA GLN A 109 -12.97 -6.86 -8.40
C GLN A 109 -12.31 -5.48 -8.49
N VAL A 110 -12.42 -4.81 -9.63
CA VAL A 110 -12.03 -3.40 -9.72
C VAL A 110 -12.93 -2.61 -8.77
N TRP A 111 -12.31 -1.95 -7.79
CA TRP A 111 -13.02 -1.11 -6.83
C TRP A 111 -12.87 0.37 -7.20
N PHE A 112 -11.69 0.78 -7.68
CA PHE A 112 -11.42 2.11 -8.21
C PHE A 112 -10.26 2.08 -9.21
N GLY A 113 -10.40 2.67 -10.40
CA GLY A 113 -9.28 2.86 -11.33
C GLY A 113 -9.69 2.94 -12.80
N PRO A 114 -8.73 3.10 -13.72
CA PRO A 114 -7.64 4.08 -13.67
C PRO A 114 -8.15 5.50 -13.47
N HIS A 115 -7.28 6.42 -13.05
CA HIS A 115 -7.65 7.81 -12.80
C HIS A 115 -6.59 8.79 -13.34
N GLY A 116 -7.02 9.98 -13.78
CA GLY A 116 -6.12 10.99 -14.39
C GLY A 116 -5.16 11.68 -13.41
N ARG A 117 -5.16 11.31 -12.12
CA ARG A 117 -4.29 11.86 -11.09
C ARG A 117 -3.34 10.79 -10.59
N GLY A 118 -2.35 10.43 -11.42
CA GLY A 118 -1.28 9.50 -11.05
C GLY A 118 -1.71 8.05 -10.76
N GLY A 119 -0.76 7.22 -10.33
CA GLY A 119 -0.99 5.82 -9.93
C GLY A 119 -1.27 5.68 -8.43
N PRO A 120 -2.04 4.67 -7.98
CA PRO A 120 -2.22 4.40 -6.56
C PRO A 120 -0.91 3.90 -5.93
N ASP A 121 -0.49 4.51 -4.82
CA ASP A 121 0.63 4.05 -3.99
C ASP A 121 0.10 3.58 -2.63
N GLY A 122 0.76 3.88 -1.50
CA GLY A 122 0.30 3.53 -0.16
C GLY A 122 -0.99 4.25 0.28
N SER A 123 -1.72 3.62 1.21
CA SER A 123 -3.00 4.13 1.70
C SER A 123 -3.25 3.91 3.20
N ALA A 124 -4.13 4.75 3.75
CA ALA A 124 -4.73 4.58 5.07
C ALA A 124 -6.25 4.56 4.97
N MET A 125 -6.92 3.99 5.99
CA MET A 125 -8.38 3.99 6.10
C MET A 125 -8.80 4.73 7.36
N ASP A 126 -9.79 5.61 7.23
CA ASP A 126 -10.38 6.31 8.38
C ASP A 126 -11.46 5.47 9.08
N ALA A 127 -11.93 5.95 10.23
CA ALA A 127 -12.94 5.30 11.06
C ALA A 127 -14.29 5.11 10.35
N GLU A 128 -14.55 5.86 9.28
CA GLU A 128 -15.78 5.77 8.47
C GLU A 128 -15.63 4.82 7.27
N GLY A 129 -14.45 4.22 7.09
CA GLY A 129 -14.17 3.28 6.01
C GLY A 129 -13.77 3.93 4.68
N PHE A 130 -13.46 5.24 4.68
CA PHE A 130 -12.92 5.90 3.49
C PHE A 130 -11.42 5.61 3.37
N ILE A 131 -10.98 5.39 2.13
CA ILE A 131 -9.57 5.11 1.81
C ILE A 131 -8.90 6.41 1.37
N TRP A 132 -7.85 6.78 2.08
CA TRP A 132 -6.95 7.88 1.76
C TRP A 132 -5.77 7.31 1.00
N ASN A 133 -5.67 7.60 -0.30
CA ASN A 133 -4.70 7.02 -1.20
C ASN A 133 -3.72 8.08 -1.72
N ALA A 134 -2.42 7.81 -1.54
CA ALA A 134 -1.35 8.59 -2.13
C ALA A 134 -1.29 8.34 -3.64
N ARG A 135 -1.18 9.43 -4.41
CA ARG A 135 -1.15 9.38 -5.87
C ARG A 135 0.24 9.67 -6.41
N TRP A 136 0.98 8.62 -6.74
CA TRP A 136 2.29 8.73 -7.39
C TRP A 136 2.19 9.51 -8.71
N ASP A 137 3.04 10.53 -8.90
CA ASP A 137 2.99 11.50 -10.01
C ASP A 137 1.67 12.29 -10.13
N GLY A 138 0.84 12.30 -9.07
CA GLY A 138 -0.48 12.95 -9.06
C GLY A 138 -0.57 14.21 -8.20
N SER A 139 0.48 14.53 -7.43
CA SER A 139 0.54 15.65 -6.48
C SER A 139 -0.67 15.78 -5.55
N CYS A 140 -1.28 14.67 -5.17
CA CYS A 140 -2.46 14.70 -4.30
C CYS A 140 -2.64 13.43 -3.47
N LEU A 141 -3.50 13.55 -2.45
CA LEU A 141 -4.25 12.41 -1.92
C LEU A 141 -5.65 12.41 -2.51
N LEU A 142 -6.17 11.21 -2.78
CA LEU A 142 -7.60 10.99 -2.95
C LEU A 142 -8.17 10.43 -1.66
N ARG A 143 -9.29 11.00 -1.18
CA ARG A 143 -10.17 10.34 -0.22
C ARG A 143 -11.27 9.67 -1.01
N LEU A 144 -11.35 8.35 -0.90
CA LEU A 144 -12.26 7.49 -1.65
C LEU A 144 -13.33 6.95 -0.69
N SER A 145 -14.60 7.12 -1.06
CA SER A 145 -15.73 6.58 -0.31
C SER A 145 -15.76 5.05 -0.32
N PRO A 146 -16.47 4.39 0.61
CA PRO A 146 -16.57 2.93 0.65
C PRO A 146 -17.09 2.26 -0.63
N ASP A 147 -17.85 2.99 -1.46
CA ASP A 147 -18.35 2.55 -2.76
C ASP A 147 -17.40 2.86 -3.93
N GLY A 148 -16.17 3.34 -3.66
CA GLY A 148 -15.12 3.53 -4.66
C GLY A 148 -15.23 4.83 -5.45
N LYS A 149 -15.86 5.88 -4.91
CA LYS A 149 -15.95 7.20 -5.56
C LYS A 149 -14.99 8.19 -4.91
N VAL A 150 -14.57 9.20 -5.66
CA VAL A 150 -13.79 10.31 -5.12
C VAL A 150 -14.70 11.18 -4.27
N ASP A 151 -14.44 11.22 -2.97
CA ASP A 151 -15.06 12.13 -2.00
C ASP A 151 -14.31 13.47 -1.97
N ARG A 152 -12.98 13.40 -1.95
CA ARG A 152 -12.12 14.59 -1.86
C ARG A 152 -10.80 14.38 -2.58
N ILE A 153 -10.27 15.48 -3.13
CA ILE A 153 -8.90 15.58 -3.62
C ILE A 153 -8.18 16.59 -2.72
N ILE A 154 -7.02 16.21 -2.21
CA ILE A 154 -6.18 17.08 -1.39
C ILE A 154 -4.90 17.32 -2.17
N GLU A 155 -4.77 18.54 -2.67
CA GLU A 155 -3.58 18.97 -3.40
C GLU A 155 -2.38 19.06 -2.45
N LEU A 156 -1.23 18.56 -2.90
CA LEU A 156 -0.01 18.51 -2.12
C LEU A 156 1.12 19.25 -2.84
N PRO A 157 1.98 19.98 -2.11
CA PRO A 157 3.13 20.69 -2.65
C PRO A 157 4.33 19.76 -2.98
N ILE A 158 4.05 18.56 -3.48
CA ILE A 158 5.01 17.49 -3.82
C ILE A 158 4.54 16.78 -5.09
N SER A 159 5.46 16.27 -5.88
CA SER A 159 5.17 15.55 -7.13
C SER A 159 4.75 14.10 -6.88
N ARG A 160 5.43 13.42 -5.94
CA ARG A 160 5.30 11.97 -5.72
C ARG A 160 4.97 11.62 -4.26
N PRO A 161 3.73 11.84 -3.80
CA PRO A 161 3.24 11.21 -2.57
C PRO A 161 3.37 9.68 -2.66
N THR A 162 3.91 9.04 -1.63
CA THR A 162 4.15 7.58 -1.63
C THR A 162 3.24 6.82 -0.67
N SER A 163 2.87 7.38 0.47
CA SER A 163 1.98 6.70 1.42
C SER A 163 1.39 7.70 2.41
N CYS A 164 0.46 7.24 3.24
CA CYS A 164 -0.04 8.01 4.37
C CYS A 164 -0.44 7.11 5.55
N VAL A 165 -0.45 7.68 6.75
CA VAL A 165 -0.86 7.00 7.98
C VAL A 165 -1.43 8.00 8.99
N PHE A 166 -2.47 7.59 9.72
CA PHE A 166 -3.01 8.40 10.81
C PHE A 166 -2.18 8.24 12.08
N GLY A 167 -1.90 9.34 12.76
CA GLY A 167 -1.24 9.40 14.07
C GLY A 167 -1.82 10.55 14.90
N SER A 168 -1.06 11.03 15.89
CA SER A 168 -1.53 11.80 17.07
C SER A 168 -2.38 10.99 18.05
N GLY A 169 -2.56 11.49 19.27
CA GLY A 169 -3.27 10.78 20.35
C GLY A 169 -4.75 10.51 20.04
N ASP A 170 -5.34 11.31 19.16
CA ASP A 170 -6.72 11.21 18.69
C ASP A 170 -6.86 10.62 17.27
N LEU A 171 -5.74 10.19 16.65
CA LEU A 171 -5.68 9.69 15.28
C LEU A 171 -6.17 10.70 14.21
N LYS A 172 -6.19 12.01 14.49
CA LYS A 172 -6.65 13.05 13.57
C LYS A 172 -5.55 13.80 12.83
N THR A 173 -4.32 13.32 12.91
CA THR A 173 -3.22 13.82 12.07
C THR A 173 -2.89 12.78 11.02
N LEU A 174 -3.05 13.12 9.73
CA LEU A 174 -2.59 12.28 8.63
C LEU A 174 -1.17 12.68 8.27
N TYR A 175 -0.22 11.78 8.46
CA TYR A 175 1.17 11.91 8.01
C TYR A 175 1.31 11.33 6.61
N ILE A 176 2.09 11.99 5.75
CA ILE A 176 2.18 11.68 4.32
C ILE A 176 3.66 11.63 3.95
N THR A 177 4.10 10.51 3.37
CA THR A 177 5.46 10.36 2.87
C THR A 177 5.51 10.71 1.38
N SER A 178 6.70 11.10 0.91
CA SER A 178 6.93 11.40 -0.51
C SER A 178 8.30 10.95 -0.96
N ALA A 179 8.45 10.75 -2.27
CA ALA A 179 9.74 10.48 -2.89
C ALA A 179 10.43 11.80 -3.28
N ALA A 180 11.74 11.84 -3.14
CA ALA A 180 12.54 12.89 -3.77
C ALA A 180 12.37 12.78 -5.30
N SER A 181 12.39 13.92 -5.97
CA SER A 181 12.07 13.98 -7.40
C SER A 181 12.82 15.13 -8.07
N PRO A 182 13.31 14.93 -9.31
CA PRO A 182 13.96 15.99 -10.07
C PRO A 182 12.95 17.04 -10.59
N LEU A 183 11.64 16.81 -10.41
CA LEU A 183 10.58 17.74 -10.84
C LEU A 183 10.56 19.06 -10.06
N GLY A 184 11.33 19.16 -8.97
CA GLY A 184 11.67 20.43 -8.35
C GLY A 184 10.56 21.03 -7.49
N HIS A 185 9.61 20.22 -6.98
CA HIS A 185 8.73 20.73 -5.93
C HIS A 185 9.55 20.92 -4.65
N PRO A 186 9.40 22.06 -3.93
CA PRO A 186 10.25 22.39 -2.79
C PRO A 186 10.26 21.37 -1.65
N LEU A 187 9.23 20.52 -1.57
CA LEU A 187 9.03 19.56 -0.50
C LEU A 187 9.15 18.10 -0.96
N ASP A 188 9.60 17.83 -2.19
CA ASP A 188 9.80 16.46 -2.66
C ASP A 188 10.79 15.71 -1.75
N GLY A 189 10.40 14.51 -1.32
CA GLY A 189 11.15 13.70 -0.36
C GLY A 189 10.89 14.04 1.12
N ALA A 190 10.08 15.08 1.40
CA ALA A 190 9.69 15.41 2.76
C ALA A 190 8.56 14.48 3.29
N VAL A 191 8.38 14.53 4.61
CA VAL A 191 7.18 14.02 5.28
C VAL A 191 6.29 15.22 5.60
N LEU A 192 5.05 15.17 5.12
CA LEU A 192 4.03 16.20 5.38
C LEU A 192 3.06 15.70 6.45
N SER A 193 2.28 16.63 7.02
CA SER A 193 1.18 16.28 7.90
C SER A 193 0.03 17.25 7.74
N ILE A 194 -1.20 16.75 7.86
CA ILE A 194 -2.42 17.55 7.82
C ILE A 194 -3.36 17.09 8.95
N ALA A 195 -4.07 18.04 9.57
CA ALA A 195 -5.16 17.71 10.49
C ALA A 195 -6.42 17.36 9.68
N VAL A 196 -7.19 16.39 10.18
CA VAL A 196 -8.42 15.90 9.54
C VAL A 196 -9.54 15.71 10.55
N ASP A 197 -10.78 15.77 10.10
CA ASP A 197 -11.95 15.73 10.99
C ASP A 197 -12.27 14.32 11.48
N VAL A 198 -12.05 13.32 10.62
CA VAL A 198 -12.35 11.91 10.88
C VAL A 198 -11.06 11.20 11.32
N PRO A 199 -11.05 10.55 12.49
CA PRO A 199 -9.88 9.85 12.96
C PRO A 199 -9.57 8.62 12.10
N GLY A 200 -8.30 8.24 12.08
CA GLY A 200 -7.85 6.98 11.53
C GLY A 200 -8.23 5.75 12.34
N LYS A 201 -7.71 4.61 11.88
CA LYS A 201 -7.71 3.34 12.62
C LYS A 201 -6.31 3.01 13.11
N HIS A 202 -6.22 2.37 14.28
CA HIS A 202 -4.94 1.88 14.79
C HIS A 202 -4.35 0.81 13.85
N CYS A 203 -3.04 0.90 13.62
CA CYS A 203 -2.31 -0.17 12.94
C CYS A 203 -2.08 -1.35 13.89
N THR A 204 -2.28 -2.56 13.38
CA THR A 204 -1.98 -3.79 14.11
C THR A 204 -0.48 -4.08 14.03
N ARG A 205 0.12 -4.52 15.14
CA ARG A 205 1.53 -4.96 15.18
C ARG A 205 1.64 -6.39 14.69
N PHE A 206 2.82 -6.75 14.19
CA PHE A 206 3.15 -8.15 13.94
C PHE A 206 3.08 -8.94 15.27
N ALA A 207 2.53 -10.15 15.22
CA ALA A 207 2.28 -10.97 16.41
C ALA A 207 3.41 -11.96 16.76
N GLY A 208 4.52 -11.92 16.01
CA GLY A 208 5.72 -12.73 16.24
C GLY A 208 6.91 -11.91 16.73
#